data_AF-A0A966WL35-F1
#
_entry.id   AF-A0A966WL35-F1
#
_cell.length_a   1.000
_cell.length_b   1.000
_cell.length_c   1.000
_cell.angle_alpha   90.00
_cell.angle_beta   90.00
_cell.angle_gamma   90.00
#
_symmetry.space_group_name_H-M   'P 1'
#
loop_
_entity.id
_entity.type
_entity.pdbx_description
1 polymer ?
#
loop_
_entity_poly.entity_id
_entity_poly.type
_entity_poly.pdbx_seq_one_letter_code
_entity_poly.pdbx_strand_id
1 'polypeptide(L)'
;MELGMSQRGEHSEIEAFVGETVDSELSGNMIDICPVGALTSKPFRYQARTWELSRRKSISPHDATGANLMVQVKNNRVMRVVPLENEAVNECWIADRDRFSYEALNSEDRLTQPMLKQNGEWITVDWSTALEYVANGVQQIRADHGDAALGCLASPHSTLEELYLATQFMRGLGSDNIDTRLRAADFTHEGKVRWLGTSLASLSTLDTVLIIGSHIRKDQPLLAQRIRQAARRGAKVFALNEKAFDWAMPVAHTVLA
;
A
#
# COMPACT_ATOMS: atom_id res chain seq x y z
N MET A 1 25.21 -5.26 -1.16
CA MET A 1 25.07 -4.41 -2.36
C MET A 1 24.83 -5.39 -3.49
N GLU A 2 23.60 -5.46 -3.98
CA GLU A 2 23.11 -6.60 -4.78
C GLU A 2 23.27 -6.38 -6.29
N LEU A 3 23.56 -5.14 -6.71
CA LEU A 3 23.84 -4.76 -8.10
C LEU A 3 25.21 -4.07 -8.16
N GLY A 4 26.05 -4.47 -9.12
CA GLY A 4 27.39 -3.92 -9.30
C GLY A 4 27.80 -3.88 -10.76
N MET A 5 29.00 -3.35 -11.00
CA MET A 5 29.66 -3.39 -12.31
C MET A 5 30.84 -4.36 -12.21
N SER A 6 30.79 -5.44 -12.98
CA SER A 6 31.91 -6.34 -13.16
C SER A 6 32.71 -5.96 -14.41
N GLN A 7 33.91 -6.55 -14.53
CA GLN A 7 34.84 -6.31 -15.64
C GLN A 7 35.28 -4.84 -15.78
N ARG A 8 35.87 -4.49 -16.93
CA ARG A 8 36.41 -3.15 -17.22
C ARG A 8 36.44 -2.90 -18.74
N GLY A 9 36.33 -1.63 -19.14
CA GLY A 9 36.41 -1.23 -20.55
C GLY A 9 35.10 -1.57 -21.29
N GLU A 10 35.21 -1.96 -22.56
CA GLU A 10 34.06 -2.39 -23.38
C GLU A 10 33.34 -3.64 -22.85
N HIS A 11 33.97 -4.39 -21.94
CA HIS A 11 33.40 -5.59 -21.33
C HIS A 11 32.70 -5.34 -20.00
N SER A 12 32.54 -4.07 -19.59
CA SER A 12 31.90 -3.74 -18.31
C SER A 12 30.43 -4.17 -18.32
N GLU A 13 30.03 -4.98 -17.34
CA GLU A 13 28.68 -5.51 -17.25
C GLU A 13 28.02 -5.07 -15.94
N ILE A 14 26.78 -4.57 -16.03
CA ILE A 14 25.96 -4.28 -14.86
C ILE A 14 25.14 -5.53 -14.55
N GLU A 15 25.49 -6.20 -13.46
CA GLU A 15 24.89 -7.48 -13.08
C GLU A 15 24.62 -7.55 -11.58
N ALA A 16 23.72 -8.47 -11.22
CA ALA A 16 23.51 -8.84 -9.83
C ALA A 16 24.69 -9.69 -9.35
N PHE A 17 24.94 -9.71 -8.04
CA PHE A 17 25.94 -10.62 -7.48
C PHE A 17 25.55 -12.08 -7.78
N VAL A 18 26.53 -12.91 -8.13
CA VAL A 18 26.33 -14.21 -8.81
C VAL A 18 25.26 -15.07 -8.13
N GLY A 19 24.17 -15.34 -8.87
CA GLY A 19 23.07 -16.21 -8.43
C GLY A 19 22.03 -15.55 -7.52
N GLU A 20 22.18 -14.26 -7.21
CA GLU A 20 21.27 -13.52 -6.35
C GLU A 20 20.30 -12.64 -7.16
N THR A 21 19.13 -12.37 -6.56
CA THR A 21 18.18 -11.36 -7.05
C THR A 21 18.42 -10.04 -6.32
N VAL A 22 18.00 -8.92 -6.92
CA VAL A 22 17.91 -7.66 -6.18
C VAL A 22 16.67 -7.70 -5.29
N ASP A 23 16.88 -7.82 -3.97
CA ASP A 23 15.84 -7.96 -2.96
C ASP A 23 15.66 -6.65 -2.17
N SER A 24 14.91 -5.74 -2.79
CA SER A 24 14.48 -4.51 -2.14
C SER A 24 13.06 -4.15 -2.53
N GLU A 25 12.32 -3.68 -1.55
CA GLU A 25 10.99 -3.10 -1.65
C GLU A 25 10.92 -1.82 -2.50
N LEU A 26 12.07 -1.24 -2.90
CA LEU A 26 12.18 -0.09 -3.80
C LEU A 26 12.93 -0.43 -5.09
N SER A 27 13.20 -1.71 -5.37
CA SER A 27 14.05 -2.15 -6.48
C SER A 27 13.48 -1.78 -7.85
N GLY A 28 12.16 -1.79 -8.01
CA GLY A 28 11.46 -1.48 -9.24
C GLY A 28 11.66 -0.04 -9.71
N ASN A 29 12.11 0.87 -8.85
CA ASN A 29 12.45 2.23 -9.26
C ASN A 29 13.69 2.29 -10.18
N MET A 30 14.54 1.25 -10.18
CA MET A 30 15.66 1.14 -11.14
C MET A 30 15.17 1.16 -12.60
N ILE A 31 13.93 0.74 -12.85
CA ILE A 31 13.30 0.79 -14.17
C ILE A 31 13.14 2.23 -14.66
N ASP A 32 12.80 3.16 -13.75
CA ASP A 32 12.60 4.56 -14.09
C ASP A 32 13.93 5.32 -14.17
N ILE A 33 14.94 4.89 -13.39
CA ILE A 33 16.30 5.46 -13.43
C ILE A 33 17.01 5.08 -14.75
N CYS A 34 16.74 3.88 -15.29
CA CYS A 34 17.44 3.36 -16.47
C CYS A 34 17.13 4.18 -17.74
N PRO A 35 18.11 4.87 -18.35
CA PRO A 35 17.85 5.76 -19.48
C PRO A 35 17.70 5.03 -20.83
N VAL A 36 18.14 3.77 -20.90
CA VAL A 36 18.31 3.02 -22.17
C VAL A 36 17.36 1.84 -22.35
N GLY A 37 16.50 1.55 -21.38
CA GLY A 37 15.58 0.41 -21.44
C GLY A 37 16.25 -0.97 -21.25
N ALA A 38 17.47 -1.00 -20.69
CA ALA A 38 18.12 -2.26 -20.29
C ALA A 38 17.37 -2.90 -19.10
N LEU A 39 16.95 -2.07 -18.14
CA LEU A 39 16.09 -2.48 -17.02
C LEU A 39 14.65 -2.07 -17.34
N THR A 40 13.77 -3.06 -17.46
CA THR A 40 12.35 -2.86 -17.81
C THR A 40 11.45 -3.63 -16.88
N SER A 41 10.24 -3.11 -16.66
CA SER A 41 9.19 -3.83 -15.93
C SER A 41 8.84 -5.12 -16.65
N LYS A 42 9.11 -6.27 -16.03
CA LYS A 42 8.81 -7.59 -16.59
C LYS A 42 7.30 -7.79 -16.83
N PRO A 43 6.39 -7.43 -15.90
CA PRO A 43 4.95 -7.52 -16.16
C PRO A 43 4.53 -6.69 -17.37
N PHE A 44 4.97 -5.43 -17.47
CA PHE A 44 4.57 -4.51 -18.54
C PHE A 44 5.25 -4.77 -19.89
N ARG A 45 6.35 -5.55 -19.92
CA ARG A 45 7.19 -5.73 -21.10
C ARG A 45 6.36 -6.20 -22.29
N TYR A 46 6.45 -5.43 -23.39
CA TYR A 46 5.75 -5.68 -24.66
C TYR A 46 4.21 -5.59 -24.63
N GLN A 47 3.59 -5.13 -23.54
CA GLN A 47 2.13 -4.97 -23.49
C GLN A 47 1.62 -3.71 -24.20
N ALA A 48 2.37 -2.60 -24.15
CA ALA A 48 2.02 -1.34 -24.79
C ALA A 48 3.23 -0.45 -25.06
N ARG A 49 3.03 0.64 -25.82
CA ARG A 49 4.00 1.72 -26.02
C ARG A 49 3.61 2.97 -25.25
N THR A 50 4.59 3.74 -24.79
CA THR A 50 4.38 4.91 -23.91
C THR A 50 3.43 5.95 -24.49
N TRP A 51 3.39 6.14 -25.82
CA TRP A 51 2.49 7.09 -26.49
C TRP A 51 1.04 6.61 -26.62
N GLU A 52 0.77 5.32 -26.45
CA GLU A 52 -0.59 4.75 -26.48
C GLU A 52 -1.31 4.92 -25.14
N LEU A 53 -0.59 5.29 -24.09
CA LEU A 53 -1.08 5.25 -22.72
C LEU A 53 -1.63 6.61 -22.29
N SER A 54 -2.90 6.61 -21.87
CA SER A 54 -3.47 7.73 -21.15
C SER A 54 -2.93 7.76 -19.71
N ARG A 55 -2.67 8.96 -19.20
CA ARG A 55 -2.08 9.18 -17.87
C ARG A 55 -3.14 9.72 -16.92
N ARG A 56 -3.26 9.13 -15.74
CA ARG A 56 -4.15 9.55 -14.66
C ARG A 56 -3.35 9.71 -13.37
N LYS A 57 -3.34 10.93 -12.82
CA LYS A 57 -2.71 11.19 -11.50
C LYS A 57 -3.55 10.52 -10.42
N SER A 58 -2.90 9.85 -9.48
CA SER A 58 -3.56 9.15 -8.38
C SER A 58 -2.62 9.03 -7.18
N ILE A 59 -3.08 8.37 -6.12
CA ILE A 59 -2.41 8.20 -4.83
C ILE A 59 -2.36 6.71 -4.50
N SER A 60 -1.24 6.22 -3.95
CA SER A 60 -1.12 4.83 -3.54
C SER A 60 -2.09 4.49 -2.39
N PRO A 61 -2.86 3.39 -2.49
CA PRO A 61 -3.73 2.91 -1.41
C PRO A 61 -3.06 1.87 -0.49
N HIS A 62 -1.77 1.56 -0.69
CA HIS A 62 -1.16 0.38 -0.08
C HIS A 62 -0.45 0.63 1.26
N ASP A 63 -0.17 1.88 1.60
CA ASP A 63 0.30 2.29 2.92
C ASP A 63 -0.24 3.68 3.30
N ALA A 64 0.05 4.13 4.52
CA ALA A 64 -0.36 5.45 4.99
C ALA A 64 0.56 6.60 4.52
N THR A 65 1.59 6.31 3.70
CA THR A 65 2.44 7.35 3.11
C THR A 65 1.67 8.13 2.04
N GLY A 66 0.79 7.43 1.31
CA GLY A 66 0.00 8.04 0.23
C GLY A 66 0.89 8.53 -0.91
N ALA A 67 1.79 7.68 -1.40
CA ALA A 67 2.74 8.05 -2.45
C ALA A 67 2.02 8.56 -3.72
N ASN A 68 2.49 9.66 -4.28
CA ASN A 68 1.94 10.18 -5.52
C ASN A 68 2.36 9.30 -6.69
N LEU A 69 1.39 8.91 -7.52
CA LEU A 69 1.63 8.03 -8.65
C LEU A 69 0.82 8.42 -9.89
N MET A 70 1.19 7.82 -11.00
CA MET A 70 0.50 7.96 -12.26
C MET A 70 0.12 6.58 -12.80
N VAL A 71 -1.19 6.36 -12.87
CA VAL A 71 -1.79 5.18 -13.47
C VAL A 71 -1.82 5.37 -14.98
N GLN A 72 -1.22 4.44 -15.72
CA GLN A 72 -1.19 4.46 -17.17
C GLN A 72 -2.17 3.43 -17.74
N VAL A 73 -3.14 3.91 -18.53
CA VAL A 73 -4.33 3.16 -18.95
C VAL A 73 -4.42 3.11 -20.47
N LYS A 74 -4.76 1.95 -21.02
CA LYS A 74 -5.08 1.73 -22.44
C LYS A 74 -6.36 0.90 -22.52
N ASN A 75 -7.33 1.33 -23.33
CA ASN A 75 -8.60 0.62 -23.54
C ASN A 75 -9.30 0.22 -22.21
N ASN A 76 -9.39 1.16 -21.26
CA ASN A 76 -9.96 0.96 -19.92
C ASN A 76 -9.26 -0.12 -19.06
N ARG A 77 -8.06 -0.57 -19.45
CA ARG A 77 -7.23 -1.48 -18.66
C ARG A 77 -6.03 -0.74 -18.11
N VAL A 78 -5.74 -0.95 -16.84
CA VAL A 78 -4.51 -0.43 -16.22
C VAL A 78 -3.35 -1.27 -16.72
N MET A 79 -2.37 -0.61 -17.35
CA MET A 79 -1.23 -1.28 -17.98
C MET A 79 0.03 -1.22 -17.14
N ARG A 80 0.25 -0.10 -16.41
CA ARG A 80 1.32 0.04 -15.43
C ARG A 80 1.08 1.24 -14.52
N VAL A 81 1.82 1.28 -13.42
CA VAL A 81 1.92 2.41 -12.50
C VAL A 81 3.35 2.92 -12.47
N VAL A 82 3.52 4.24 -12.50
CA VAL A 82 4.83 4.92 -12.38
C VAL A 82 4.75 6.00 -11.30
N PRO A 83 5.87 6.38 -10.67
CA PRO A 83 5.88 7.45 -9.68
C PRO A 83 5.45 8.78 -10.30
N LEU A 84 4.79 9.62 -9.50
CA LEU A 84 4.59 11.03 -9.77
C LEU A 84 5.40 11.82 -8.75
N GLU A 85 6.23 12.73 -9.24
CA GLU A 85 7.18 13.46 -8.40
C GLU A 85 6.45 14.33 -7.36
N ASN A 86 6.87 14.21 -6.10
CA ASN A 86 6.42 15.05 -4.99
C ASN A 86 7.46 15.07 -3.86
N GLU A 87 8.25 16.14 -3.81
CA GLU A 87 9.29 16.35 -2.80
C GLU A 87 8.78 16.32 -1.35
N ALA A 88 7.51 16.65 -1.11
CA ALA A 88 6.93 16.62 0.24
C ALA A 88 6.59 15.20 0.72
N VAL A 89 6.43 14.24 -0.20
CA VAL A 89 5.97 12.87 0.09
C VAL A 89 7.01 11.86 -0.37
N ASN A 90 7.01 11.51 -1.66
CA ASN A 90 7.73 10.35 -2.18
C ASN A 90 8.95 10.69 -3.06
N GLU A 91 9.31 11.97 -3.21
CA GLU A 91 10.34 12.42 -4.16
C GLU A 91 9.98 11.90 -5.55
N CYS A 92 10.81 11.04 -6.14
CA CYS A 92 10.55 10.34 -7.40
C CYS A 92 10.35 8.82 -7.22
N TRP A 93 10.14 8.33 -6.00
CA TRP A 93 10.09 6.91 -5.65
C TRP A 93 8.67 6.41 -5.40
N ILE A 94 8.43 5.11 -5.59
CA ILE A 94 7.25 4.38 -5.08
C ILE A 94 7.69 2.99 -4.62
N ALA A 95 6.96 2.36 -3.70
CA ALA A 95 7.24 0.97 -3.32
C ALA A 95 6.94 0.00 -4.46
N ASP A 96 7.62 -1.13 -4.50
CA ASP A 96 7.38 -2.18 -5.50
C ASP A 96 5.95 -2.73 -5.39
N ARG A 97 5.39 -2.74 -4.18
CA ARG A 97 3.96 -3.01 -3.95
C ARG A 97 3.09 -2.02 -4.72
N ASP A 98 3.37 -0.71 -4.67
CA ASP A 98 2.61 0.30 -5.41
C ASP A 98 2.79 0.17 -6.93
N ARG A 99 3.99 -0.21 -7.34
CA ARG A 99 4.38 -0.32 -8.75
C ARG A 99 3.74 -1.51 -9.46
N PHE A 100 3.60 -2.65 -8.79
CA PHE A 100 3.22 -3.92 -9.42
C PHE A 100 1.83 -4.43 -9.03
N SER A 101 1.21 -3.93 -7.96
CA SER A 101 -0.13 -4.38 -7.53
C SER A 101 -1.26 -4.09 -8.53
N TYR A 102 -1.00 -3.25 -9.55
CA TYR A 102 -2.00 -2.97 -10.58
C TYR A 102 -2.42 -4.21 -11.39
N GLU A 103 -1.60 -5.27 -11.42
CA GLU A 103 -1.95 -6.53 -12.08
C GLU A 103 -3.25 -7.11 -11.48
N ALA A 104 -3.48 -6.93 -10.17
CA ALA A 104 -4.70 -7.38 -9.50
C ALA A 104 -5.96 -6.67 -10.02
N LEU A 105 -5.84 -5.46 -10.57
CA LEU A 105 -7.00 -4.73 -11.10
C LEU A 105 -7.61 -5.39 -12.33
N ASN A 106 -6.82 -6.16 -13.09
CA ASN A 106 -7.30 -6.91 -14.25
C ASN A 106 -7.39 -8.42 -13.98
N SER A 107 -7.30 -8.86 -12.72
CA SER A 107 -7.41 -10.28 -12.37
C SER A 107 -8.81 -10.82 -12.65
N GLU A 108 -8.88 -12.12 -12.98
CA GLU A 108 -10.14 -12.87 -13.08
C GLU A 108 -10.84 -13.01 -11.70
N ASP A 109 -10.10 -12.86 -10.60
CA ASP A 109 -10.63 -12.91 -9.23
C ASP A 109 -11.45 -11.66 -8.84
N ARG A 110 -11.58 -10.68 -9.74
CA ARG A 110 -12.35 -9.45 -9.46
C ARG A 110 -13.83 -9.78 -9.36
N LEU A 111 -14.46 -9.29 -8.29
CA LEU A 111 -15.92 -9.29 -8.17
C LEU A 111 -16.52 -8.32 -9.21
N THR A 112 -17.22 -8.88 -10.20
CA THR A 112 -17.84 -8.12 -11.31
C THR A 112 -19.36 -8.06 -11.24
N GLN A 113 -19.98 -8.99 -10.51
CA GLN A 113 -21.43 -9.10 -10.34
C GLN A 113 -21.75 -9.47 -8.89
N PRO A 114 -22.90 -9.02 -8.35
CA PRO A 114 -23.32 -9.42 -7.01
C PRO A 114 -23.69 -10.91 -6.98
N MET A 115 -23.44 -11.55 -5.84
CA MET A 115 -23.68 -12.98 -5.64
C MET A 115 -24.34 -13.22 -4.28
N LEU A 116 -25.24 -14.20 -4.22
CA LEU A 116 -25.88 -14.66 -2.99
C LEU A 116 -25.50 -16.11 -2.74
N LYS A 117 -25.27 -16.47 -1.47
CA LYS A 117 -24.94 -17.85 -1.10
C LYS A 117 -26.22 -18.62 -0.78
N GLN A 118 -26.50 -19.67 -1.53
CA GLN A 118 -27.64 -20.58 -1.28
C GLN A 118 -27.12 -22.01 -1.22
N ASN A 119 -27.51 -22.76 -0.19
CA ASN A 119 -27.08 -24.15 0.01
C ASN A 119 -25.56 -24.38 -0.04
N GLY A 120 -24.78 -23.36 0.36
CA GLY A 120 -23.32 -23.42 0.34
C GLY A 120 -22.67 -22.93 -0.96
N GLU A 121 -23.44 -22.70 -2.02
CA GLU A 121 -22.95 -22.28 -3.34
C GLU A 121 -23.23 -20.80 -3.61
N TRP A 122 -22.32 -20.14 -4.32
CA TRP A 122 -22.48 -18.74 -4.73
C TRP A 122 -23.21 -18.66 -6.06
N ILE A 123 -24.34 -17.94 -6.07
CA ILE A 123 -25.19 -17.75 -7.24
C ILE A 123 -25.15 -16.26 -7.62
N THR A 124 -24.78 -15.98 -8.86
CA THR A 124 -24.81 -14.63 -9.42
C THR A 124 -26.25 -14.13 -9.58
N VAL A 125 -26.50 -12.89 -9.17
CA VAL A 125 -27.81 -12.23 -9.25
C VAL A 125 -27.67 -10.81 -9.81
N ASP A 126 -28.79 -10.15 -10.09
CA ASP A 126 -28.80 -8.72 -10.40
C ASP A 126 -28.76 -7.86 -9.12
N TRP A 127 -28.50 -6.56 -9.31
CA TRP A 127 -28.38 -5.60 -8.20
C TRP A 127 -29.66 -5.44 -7.38
N SER A 128 -30.84 -5.48 -7.99
CA SER A 128 -32.11 -5.27 -7.28
C SER A 128 -32.36 -6.44 -6.34
N THR A 129 -32.22 -7.66 -6.85
CA THR A 129 -32.32 -8.90 -6.05
C THR A 129 -31.32 -8.92 -4.90
N ALA A 130 -30.06 -8.55 -5.14
CA ALA A 130 -29.03 -8.51 -4.10
C ALA A 130 -29.36 -7.49 -2.99
N LEU A 131 -29.77 -6.29 -3.37
CA LEU A 131 -30.07 -5.21 -2.42
C LEU A 131 -31.35 -5.49 -1.62
N GLU A 132 -32.40 -6.02 -2.24
CA GLU A 132 -33.62 -6.45 -1.54
C GLU A 132 -33.33 -7.56 -0.54
N TYR A 133 -32.50 -8.54 -0.93
CA TYR A 133 -32.09 -9.61 -0.02
C TYR A 133 -31.35 -9.08 1.21
N VAL A 134 -30.39 -8.16 1.01
CA VAL A 134 -29.66 -7.53 2.11
C VAL A 134 -30.60 -6.67 2.98
N ALA A 135 -31.48 -5.88 2.37
CA ALA A 135 -32.41 -5.03 3.10
C ALA A 135 -33.36 -5.84 3.99
N ASN A 136 -33.95 -6.90 3.45
CA ASN A 136 -34.83 -7.80 4.20
C ASN A 136 -34.07 -8.51 5.34
N GLY A 137 -32.84 -8.99 5.06
CA GLY A 137 -31.99 -9.62 6.08
C GLY A 137 -31.65 -8.67 7.23
N VAL A 138 -31.29 -7.43 6.93
CA VAL A 138 -31.01 -6.40 7.94
C VAL A 138 -32.28 -6.08 8.75
N GLN A 139 -33.43 -5.90 8.12
CA GLN A 139 -34.70 -5.64 8.82
C GLN A 139 -35.10 -6.80 9.73
N GLN A 140 -34.93 -8.04 9.28
CA GLN A 140 -35.24 -9.23 10.08
C GLN A 140 -34.36 -9.30 11.33
N ILE A 141 -33.05 -9.10 11.19
CA ILE A 141 -32.11 -9.11 12.33
C ILE A 141 -32.48 -8.01 13.34
N ARG A 142 -32.87 -6.82 12.87
CA ARG A 142 -33.32 -5.74 13.75
C ARG A 142 -34.59 -6.10 14.51
N ALA A 143 -35.56 -6.72 13.84
CA ALA A 143 -36.80 -7.15 14.47
C ALA A 143 -36.58 -8.24 15.54
N ASP A 144 -35.69 -9.19 15.25
CA ASP A 144 -35.48 -10.37 16.11
C ASP A 144 -34.47 -10.13 17.24
N HIS A 145 -33.45 -9.32 17.01
CA HIS A 145 -32.30 -9.15 17.91
C HIS A 145 -32.00 -7.70 18.30
N GLY A 146 -32.72 -6.74 17.75
CA GLY A 146 -32.53 -5.31 17.99
C GLY A 146 -31.37 -4.70 17.21
N ASP A 147 -31.32 -3.37 17.22
CA ASP A 147 -30.37 -2.59 16.41
C ASP A 147 -28.90 -2.87 16.79
N ALA A 148 -28.63 -3.11 18.07
CA ALA A 148 -27.30 -3.40 18.60
C ALA A 148 -26.72 -4.76 18.13
N ALA A 149 -27.51 -5.63 17.48
CA ALA A 149 -27.01 -6.87 16.90
C ALA A 149 -26.32 -6.66 15.55
N LEU A 150 -26.55 -5.51 14.89
CA LEU A 150 -25.89 -5.18 13.65
C LEU A 150 -24.46 -4.69 13.91
N GLY A 151 -23.52 -5.09 13.06
CA GLY A 151 -22.15 -4.59 13.07
C GLY A 151 -21.59 -4.40 11.67
N CYS A 152 -20.69 -3.44 11.50
CA CYS A 152 -19.99 -3.18 10.25
C CYS A 152 -18.48 -3.27 10.48
N LEU A 153 -17.83 -4.17 9.75
CA LEU A 153 -16.38 -4.22 9.65
C LEU A 153 -15.98 -3.69 8.26
N ALA A 154 -15.57 -2.43 8.19
CA ALA A 154 -15.16 -1.79 6.95
C ALA A 154 -13.66 -1.98 6.69
N SER A 155 -13.27 -2.01 5.41
CA SER A 155 -11.86 -2.16 5.03
C SER A 155 -11.06 -0.91 5.42
N PRO A 156 -9.87 -1.06 6.02
CA PRO A 156 -8.98 0.09 6.25
C PRO A 156 -8.43 0.70 4.94
N HIS A 157 -8.63 0.04 3.79
CA HIS A 157 -8.28 0.54 2.46
C HIS A 157 -9.43 1.28 1.75
N SER A 158 -10.62 1.34 2.36
CA SER A 158 -11.74 2.10 1.79
C SER A 158 -11.48 3.60 1.83
N THR A 159 -12.15 4.33 0.93
CA THR A 159 -12.01 5.80 0.89
C THR A 159 -12.66 6.46 2.10
N LEU A 160 -12.31 7.73 2.34
CA LEU A 160 -12.94 8.51 3.40
C LEU A 160 -14.45 8.63 3.18
N GLU A 161 -14.88 8.82 1.93
CA GLU A 161 -16.28 8.92 1.56
C GLU A 161 -17.03 7.61 1.81
N GLU A 162 -16.45 6.46 1.46
CA GLU A 162 -17.03 5.14 1.71
C GLU A 162 -17.17 4.87 3.21
N LEU A 163 -16.13 5.16 4.00
CA LEU A 163 -16.14 4.98 5.45
C LEU A 163 -17.15 5.92 6.13
N TYR A 164 -17.28 7.15 5.64
CA TYR A 164 -18.28 8.09 6.11
C TYR A 164 -19.70 7.60 5.82
N LEU A 165 -19.95 7.13 4.59
CA LEU A 165 -21.25 6.59 4.20
C LEU A 165 -21.60 5.32 4.98
N ALA A 166 -20.65 4.41 5.19
CA ALA A 166 -20.85 3.20 5.99
C ALA A 166 -21.21 3.56 7.44
N THR A 167 -20.53 4.56 8.01
CA THR A 167 -20.83 5.07 9.37
C THR A 167 -22.24 5.66 9.44
N GLN A 168 -22.61 6.51 8.48
CA GLN A 168 -23.94 7.12 8.42
C GLN A 168 -25.04 6.06 8.22
N PHE A 169 -24.78 5.05 7.39
CA PHE A 169 -25.70 3.94 7.15
C PHE A 169 -25.96 3.15 8.44
N MET A 170 -24.90 2.72 9.14
CA MET A 170 -25.02 1.94 10.38
C MET A 170 -25.71 2.72 11.50
N ARG A 171 -25.34 4.00 11.68
CA ARG A 171 -26.00 4.88 12.66
C ARG A 171 -27.45 5.16 12.31
N GLY A 172 -27.77 5.28 11.02
CA GLY A 172 -29.15 5.37 10.53
C GLY A 172 -29.99 4.11 10.83
N LEU A 173 -29.33 2.96 10.97
CA LEU A 173 -29.95 1.71 11.43
C LEU A 173 -29.99 1.57 12.96
N GLY A 174 -29.49 2.54 13.72
CA GLY A 174 -29.49 2.54 15.18
C GLY A 174 -28.31 1.79 15.82
N SER A 175 -27.28 1.42 15.05
CA SER A 175 -26.10 0.71 15.57
C SER A 175 -24.83 1.57 15.49
N ASP A 176 -24.09 1.60 16.60
CA ASP A 176 -22.75 2.20 16.69
C ASP A 176 -21.63 1.15 16.59
N ASN A 177 -21.95 -0.12 16.31
CA ASN A 177 -20.96 -1.19 16.16
C ASN A 177 -20.26 -1.08 14.79
N ILE A 178 -19.30 -0.17 14.70
CA ILE A 178 -18.55 0.11 13.48
C ILE A 178 -17.07 -0.05 13.81
N ASP A 179 -16.36 -0.87 13.03
CA ASP A 179 -14.94 -1.10 13.18
C ASP A 179 -14.23 -1.19 11.82
N THR A 180 -12.93 -0.94 11.81
CA THR A 180 -12.04 -1.11 10.65
C THR A 180 -10.80 -1.94 10.98
N ARG A 181 -10.60 -2.25 12.27
CA ARG A 181 -9.37 -2.83 12.80
C ARG A 181 -9.34 -4.32 12.53
N LEU A 182 -8.29 -4.77 11.84
CA LEU A 182 -8.02 -6.20 11.63
C LEU A 182 -6.96 -6.74 12.59
N ARG A 183 -6.06 -5.87 13.09
CA ARG A 183 -4.85 -6.26 13.85
C ARG A 183 -4.51 -5.27 14.97
N ALA A 184 -5.52 -4.82 15.71
CA ALA A 184 -5.32 -3.94 16.86
C ALA A 184 -5.70 -4.68 18.15
N ALA A 185 -4.78 -4.71 19.11
CA ALA A 185 -5.05 -5.19 20.48
C ALA A 185 -5.45 -4.04 21.42
N ASP A 186 -5.08 -2.81 21.07
CA ASP A 186 -5.42 -1.61 21.82
C ASP A 186 -6.67 -0.94 21.24
N PHE A 187 -7.72 -0.86 22.06
CA PHE A 187 -8.99 -0.26 21.69
C PHE A 187 -9.11 1.20 22.12
N THR A 188 -8.08 1.75 22.79
CA THR A 188 -8.09 3.15 23.22
C THR A 188 -8.01 4.08 22.00
N HIS A 189 -8.99 4.97 21.91
CA HIS A 189 -9.08 5.95 20.84
C HIS A 189 -9.47 7.30 21.43
N GLU A 190 -8.59 8.29 21.28
CA GLU A 190 -8.81 9.66 21.79
C GLU A 190 -9.79 10.48 20.92
N GLY A 191 -10.48 9.85 19.96
CA GLY A 191 -11.37 10.54 19.02
C GLY A 191 -10.63 11.40 17.98
N LYS A 192 -9.31 11.22 17.85
CA LYS A 192 -8.45 11.97 16.92
C LYS A 192 -7.74 11.03 15.95
N VAL A 193 -7.52 11.51 14.74
CA VAL A 193 -6.69 10.82 13.76
C VAL A 193 -5.26 10.78 14.27
N ARG A 194 -4.71 9.57 14.43
CA ARG A 194 -3.28 9.39 14.74
C ARG A 194 -2.47 9.81 13.51
N TRP A 195 -1.45 10.62 13.71
CA TRP A 195 -0.57 11.09 12.65
C TRP A 195 0.87 11.17 13.17
N LEU A 196 1.83 11.32 12.27
CA LEU A 196 3.26 11.21 12.58
C LEU A 196 3.80 12.33 13.50
N GLY A 197 3.08 13.45 13.65
CA GLY A 197 3.56 14.62 14.40
C GLY A 197 4.48 15.55 13.59
N THR A 198 4.92 15.14 12.40
CA THR A 198 5.76 15.93 11.50
C THR A 198 5.53 15.57 10.03
N SER A 199 6.10 16.35 9.11
CA SER A 199 6.05 16.07 7.67
C SER A 199 7.00 14.95 7.27
N LEU A 200 6.67 14.19 6.22
CA LEU A 200 7.52 13.13 5.68
C LEU A 200 8.88 13.68 5.19
N ALA A 201 8.90 14.85 4.56
CA ALA A 201 10.13 15.49 4.10
C ALA A 201 11.11 15.83 5.24
N SER A 202 10.62 16.20 6.43
CA SER A 202 11.47 16.51 7.58
C SER A 202 12.27 15.32 8.10
N LEU A 203 11.85 14.09 7.78
CA LEU A 203 12.51 12.87 8.24
C LEU A 203 13.94 12.74 7.71
N SER A 204 14.24 13.36 6.56
CA SER A 204 15.59 13.38 5.96
C SER A 204 16.58 14.31 6.66
N THR A 205 16.13 15.11 7.62
CA THR A 205 16.95 16.10 8.35
C THR A 205 16.98 15.84 9.86
N LEU A 206 16.48 14.70 10.32
CA LEU A 206 16.53 14.34 11.74
C LEU A 206 17.96 14.03 12.18
N ASP A 207 18.32 14.41 13.41
CA ASP A 207 19.61 14.06 14.02
C ASP A 207 19.56 12.71 14.75
N THR A 208 18.37 12.33 15.22
CA THR A 208 18.16 11.09 15.99
C THR A 208 16.76 10.55 15.74
N VAL A 209 16.66 9.23 15.58
CA VAL A 209 15.41 8.52 15.34
C VAL A 209 15.32 7.32 16.28
N LEU A 210 14.18 7.13 16.94
CA LEU A 210 13.86 5.93 17.71
C LEU A 210 12.65 5.25 17.08
N ILE A 211 12.84 4.02 16.60
CA ILE A 211 11.80 3.18 16.01
C ILE A 211 11.33 2.19 17.08
N ILE A 212 10.02 2.14 17.35
CA ILE A 212 9.44 1.28 18.38
C ILE A 212 8.41 0.35 17.74
N GLY A 213 8.62 -0.97 17.87
CA GLY A 213 7.67 -2.01 17.50
C GLY A 213 7.23 -1.99 16.03
N SER A 214 8.11 -1.54 15.12
CA SER A 214 7.74 -1.35 13.71
C SER A 214 8.82 -1.84 12.75
N HIS A 215 8.39 -2.56 11.71
CA HIS A 215 9.24 -2.95 10.58
C HIS A 215 9.04 -1.95 9.44
N ILE A 216 9.50 -0.71 9.64
CA ILE A 216 9.23 0.41 8.72
C ILE A 216 9.64 0.13 7.26
N ARG A 217 10.65 -0.72 7.03
CA ARG A 217 11.05 -1.16 5.68
C ARG A 217 9.91 -1.89 4.96
N LYS A 218 9.15 -2.71 5.66
CA LYS A 218 8.03 -3.48 5.12
C LYS A 218 6.72 -2.68 5.10
N ASP A 219 6.47 -1.95 6.18
CA ASP A 219 5.20 -1.28 6.39
C ASP A 219 5.11 0.03 5.58
N GLN A 220 6.15 0.86 5.64
CA GLN A 220 6.23 2.17 4.99
C GLN A 220 7.62 2.39 4.35
N PRO A 221 7.92 1.73 3.21
CA PRO A 221 9.23 1.77 2.54
C PRO A 221 9.80 3.18 2.32
N LEU A 222 8.96 4.13 1.93
CA LEU A 222 9.38 5.50 1.65
C LEU A 222 9.74 6.27 2.92
N LEU A 223 9.06 5.98 4.04
CA LEU A 223 9.44 6.53 5.34
C LEU A 223 10.81 5.99 5.78
N ALA A 224 11.06 4.70 5.56
CA ALA A 224 12.38 4.10 5.80
C ALA A 224 13.47 4.69 4.90
N GLN A 225 13.15 5.00 3.64
CA GLN A 225 14.07 5.67 2.72
C GLN A 225 14.45 7.07 3.22
N ARG A 226 13.49 7.88 3.71
CA ARG A 226 13.78 9.22 4.25
C ARG A 226 14.68 9.16 5.48
N ILE A 227 14.40 8.23 6.40
CA ILE A 227 15.25 8.01 7.58
C ILE A 227 16.64 7.54 7.16
N ARG A 228 16.76 6.70 6.13
CA ARG A 228 18.06 6.30 5.56
C ARG A 228 18.84 7.51 5.03
N GLN A 229 18.18 8.50 4.42
CA GLN A 229 18.84 9.73 3.99
C GLN A 229 19.42 10.51 5.18
N ALA A 230 18.67 10.65 6.28
CA ALA A 230 19.16 11.26 7.51
C ALA A 230 20.35 10.48 8.10
N ALA A 231 20.25 9.15 8.16
CA ALA A 231 21.33 8.29 8.65
C ALA A 231 22.63 8.46 7.82
N ARG A 232 22.51 8.61 6.49
CA ARG A 232 23.66 8.91 5.61
C ARG A 232 24.30 10.27 5.89
N ARG A 233 23.58 11.21 6.50
CA ARG A 233 24.09 12.52 6.94
C ARG A 233 24.63 12.51 8.38
N GLY A 234 24.61 11.36 9.05
CA GLY A 234 25.12 11.20 10.41
C GLY A 234 24.06 11.06 11.50
N ALA A 235 22.77 11.01 11.14
CA ALA A 235 21.72 10.79 12.12
C ALA A 235 21.87 9.43 12.83
N LYS A 236 21.55 9.39 14.13
CA LYS A 236 21.58 8.16 14.92
C LYS A 236 20.21 7.49 14.91
N VAL A 237 20.12 6.29 14.35
CA VAL A 237 18.88 5.49 14.35
C VAL A 237 18.96 4.41 15.43
N PHE A 238 17.97 4.35 16.29
CA PHE A 238 17.80 3.35 17.35
C PHE A 238 16.51 2.57 17.10
N ALA A 239 16.49 1.31 17.51
CA ALA A 239 15.32 0.45 17.36
C ALA A 239 15.01 -0.32 18.65
N LEU A 240 13.74 -0.43 18.99
CA LEU A 240 13.19 -1.28 20.05
C LEU A 240 12.13 -2.17 19.41
N ASN A 241 12.37 -3.47 19.26
CA ASN A 241 11.47 -4.38 18.54
C ASN A 241 11.41 -5.76 19.18
N GLU A 242 10.33 -6.49 18.92
CA GLU A 242 10.16 -7.89 19.34
C GLU A 242 11.20 -8.85 18.72
N LYS A 243 11.77 -8.48 17.57
CA LYS A 243 12.76 -9.27 16.85
C LYS A 243 13.70 -8.38 16.03
N ALA A 244 14.82 -8.97 15.61
CA ALA A 244 15.73 -8.32 14.68
C ALA A 244 15.11 -8.24 13.28
N PHE A 245 15.27 -7.08 12.64
CA PHE A 245 14.82 -6.82 11.28
C PHE A 245 16.01 -6.53 10.35
N ASP A 246 15.80 -6.75 9.08
CA ASP A 246 16.74 -6.52 7.98
C ASP A 246 16.71 -5.05 7.52
N TRP A 247 17.40 -4.20 8.27
CA TRP A 247 17.44 -2.77 7.99
C TRP A 247 18.24 -2.45 6.72
N ALA A 248 17.63 -1.67 5.83
CA ALA A 248 18.33 -1.07 4.69
C ALA A 248 19.09 0.22 5.07
N MET A 249 19.35 0.46 6.35
CA MET A 249 20.01 1.65 6.87
C MET A 249 20.88 1.29 8.08
N PRO A 250 21.94 2.07 8.40
CA PRO A 250 22.68 1.88 9.63
C PRO A 250 21.79 2.14 10.85
N VAL A 251 21.70 1.16 11.74
CA VAL A 251 21.03 1.28 13.05
C VAL A 251 22.10 1.18 14.13
N ALA A 252 22.22 2.21 14.96
CA ALA A 252 23.25 2.32 15.98
C ALA A 252 23.10 1.24 17.06
N HIS A 253 21.87 1.06 17.56
CA HIS A 253 21.55 0.01 18.52
C HIS A 253 20.13 -0.51 18.29
N THR A 254 19.97 -1.84 18.42
CA THR A 254 18.67 -2.50 18.47
C THR A 254 18.51 -3.18 19.82
N VAL A 255 17.45 -2.83 20.55
CA VAL A 255 17.02 -3.52 21.76
C VAL A 255 15.90 -4.48 21.38
N LEU A 256 16.02 -5.72 21.82
CA LEU A 256 14.98 -6.73 21.68
C LEU A 256 14.21 -6.82 23.00
N ALA A 257 12.89 -6.58 22.95
CA ALA A 257 12.01 -6.58 24.12
C ALA A 257 10.63 -7.13 23.76
#